data_AF-A0A0L7M4X9-F1
#
_entry.id   AF-A0A0L7M4X9-F1
#
_cell.length_a   1.000
_cell.length_b   1.000
_cell.length_c   1.000
_cell.angle_alpha   90.00
_cell.angle_beta   90.00
_cell.angle_gamma   90.00
#
_symmetry.space_group_name_H-M   'P 1'
#
loop_
_entity.id
_entity.type
_entity.pdbx_description
1 polymer ?
#
loop_
_entity_poly.entity_id
_entity_poly.type
_entity_poly.pdbx_seq_one_letter_code
_entity_poly.pdbx_strand_id
1 'polypeptide(L)'
;MELAKQAGAAAGLKAGHLAGTNAVIEQLRTLGIYFVGDKLLESLIDPQNYTNFSTISSIISKRNSELCSINAHSRFNDMCTQLKISLRIVKSDGISADLPDTNAIRLKAQEILTEAKGAAAEVTNTATEKAIATLTAKNTGEVNATYMGYQTPIIASIVAILVIVLIMVIIYLILRYRRKRKMKKKLQYIKLLEE
;
A
#
# COMPACT_ATOMS: atom_id res chain seq x y z
N MET A 1 3.46 13.02 7.71
CA MET A 1 4.11 11.78 7.22
C MET A 1 3.63 10.56 7.99
N GLU A 2 3.45 10.67 9.32
CA GLU A 2 2.97 9.58 10.20
C GLU A 2 1.67 8.92 9.73
N LEU A 3 0.65 9.71 9.36
CA LEU A 3 -0.64 9.19 8.89
C LEU A 3 -0.52 8.37 7.60
N ALA A 4 0.35 8.76 6.67
CA ALA A 4 0.58 8.02 5.43
C ALA A 4 1.29 6.68 5.70
N LYS A 5 2.21 6.64 6.67
CA LYS A 5 2.86 5.39 7.11
C LYS A 5 1.86 4.43 7.77
N GLN A 6 1.00 4.94 8.64
CA GLN A 6 -0.04 4.12 9.31
C GLN A 6 -1.05 3.56 8.30
N ALA A 7 -1.57 4.41 7.40
CA ALA A 7 -2.48 3.98 6.35
C ALA A 7 -1.82 2.98 5.38
N GLY A 8 -0.54 3.21 5.05
CA GLY A 8 0.25 2.29 4.24
C GLY A 8 0.40 0.91 4.89
N ALA A 9 0.78 0.86 6.17
CA ALA A 9 0.93 -0.38 6.92
C ALA A 9 -0.39 -1.16 7.02
N ALA A 10 -1.51 -0.48 7.26
CA ALA A 10 -2.83 -1.12 7.32
C ALA A 10 -3.25 -1.70 5.95
N ALA A 11 -3.02 -0.96 4.86
CA ALA A 11 -3.30 -1.43 3.50
C ALA A 11 -2.40 -2.62 3.13
N GLY A 12 -1.11 -2.56 3.49
CA GLY A 12 -0.15 -3.63 3.28
C GLY A 12 -0.56 -4.92 3.99
N LEU A 13 -0.87 -4.84 5.29
CA LEU A 13 -1.26 -5.99 6.09
C LEU A 13 -2.54 -6.66 5.56
N LYS A 14 -3.53 -5.86 5.15
CA LYS A 14 -4.75 -6.39 4.50
C LYS A 14 -4.45 -7.13 3.20
N ALA A 15 -3.62 -6.53 2.33
CA ALA A 15 -3.25 -7.14 1.06
C ALA A 15 -2.40 -8.41 1.26
N GLY A 16 -1.47 -8.38 2.21
CA GLY A 16 -0.61 -9.50 2.57
C GLY A 16 -1.39 -10.72 3.06
N HIS A 17 -2.34 -10.54 3.99
CA HIS A 17 -3.15 -11.67 4.44
C HIS A 17 -4.02 -12.28 3.33
N LEU A 18 -4.52 -11.44 2.42
CA LEU A 18 -5.32 -11.90 1.28
C LEU A 18 -4.45 -12.69 0.28
N ALA A 19 -3.22 -12.22 0.03
CA ALA A 19 -2.24 -12.94 -0.78
C ALA A 19 -1.80 -14.26 -0.15
N GLY A 20 -1.52 -14.27 1.16
CA GLY A 20 -1.19 -15.49 1.89
C GLY A 20 -2.33 -16.52 1.87
N THR A 21 -3.58 -16.07 2.03
CA THR A 21 -4.77 -16.91 1.91
C THR A 21 -4.85 -17.55 0.52
N ASN A 22 -4.72 -16.74 -0.53
CA ASN A 22 -4.76 -17.22 -1.90
C ASN A 22 -3.62 -18.21 -2.20
N ALA A 23 -2.42 -17.97 -1.69
CA ALA A 23 -1.28 -18.86 -1.85
C ALA A 23 -1.54 -20.24 -1.24
N VAL A 24 -2.17 -20.31 -0.05
CA VAL A 24 -2.58 -21.60 0.55
C VAL A 24 -3.60 -22.31 -0.34
N ILE A 25 -4.62 -21.60 -0.81
CA ILE A 25 -5.68 -22.17 -1.66
C ILE A 25 -5.09 -22.69 -2.97
N GLU A 26 -4.20 -21.94 -3.59
CA GLU A 26 -3.53 -22.32 -4.83
C GLU A 26 -2.66 -23.57 -4.63
N GLN A 27 -1.86 -23.62 -3.57
CA GLN A 27 -1.06 -24.80 -3.26
C GLN A 27 -1.91 -26.04 -2.93
N LEU A 28 -3.07 -25.88 -2.31
CA LEU A 28 -3.98 -27.01 -2.12
C LEU A 28 -4.57 -27.48 -3.46
N ARG A 29 -4.84 -26.57 -4.39
CA ARG A 29 -5.31 -26.92 -5.75
C ARG A 29 -4.24 -27.63 -6.57
N THR A 30 -2.96 -27.31 -6.42
CA THR A 30 -1.88 -28.05 -7.09
C THR A 30 -1.81 -29.50 -6.61
N LEU A 31 -2.22 -29.77 -5.37
CA LEU A 31 -2.40 -31.13 -4.83
C LEU A 31 -3.71 -31.79 -5.28
N GLY A 32 -4.52 -31.16 -6.14
CA GLY A 32 -5.82 -31.65 -6.57
C GLY A 32 -6.94 -31.50 -5.52
N ILE A 33 -6.72 -30.68 -4.49
CA ILE A 33 -7.70 -30.39 -3.44
C ILE A 33 -8.44 -29.11 -3.81
N TYR A 34 -9.73 -29.23 -4.13
CA TYR A 34 -10.60 -28.10 -4.47
C TYR A 34 -11.70 -27.86 -3.44
N PHE A 35 -12.07 -28.92 -2.71
CA PHE A 35 -13.13 -28.93 -1.71
C PHE A 35 -12.88 -30.05 -0.70
N VAL A 36 -13.54 -29.95 0.46
CA VAL A 36 -13.55 -30.97 1.51
C VAL A 36 -14.99 -31.19 1.96
N GLY A 37 -15.51 -32.40 1.82
CA GLY A 37 -16.96 -32.66 1.87
C GLY A 37 -17.69 -31.79 0.83
N ASP A 38 -18.67 -31.00 1.27
CA ASP A 38 -19.43 -30.09 0.39
C ASP A 38 -18.91 -28.65 0.41
N LYS A 39 -17.76 -28.40 1.05
CA LYS A 39 -17.23 -27.05 1.29
C LYS A 39 -16.04 -26.75 0.38
N LEU A 40 -16.11 -25.61 -0.31
CA LEU A 40 -14.99 -25.04 -1.07
C LEU A 40 -13.89 -24.54 -0.14
N LEU A 41 -12.64 -24.54 -0.63
CA LEU A 41 -11.49 -24.05 0.14
C LEU A 41 -11.66 -22.61 0.62
N GLU A 42 -12.28 -21.76 -0.19
CA GLU A 42 -12.59 -20.36 0.12
C GLU A 42 -13.50 -20.18 1.34
N SER A 43 -14.30 -21.20 1.68
CA SER A 43 -15.15 -21.18 2.88
C SER A 43 -14.45 -21.71 4.13
N LEU A 44 -13.30 -22.37 3.95
CA LEU A 44 -12.53 -23.02 5.00
C LEU A 44 -11.29 -22.22 5.39
N ILE A 45 -10.72 -21.48 4.44
CA ILE A 45 -9.48 -20.74 4.58
C ILE A 45 -9.78 -19.25 4.41
N ASP A 46 -9.39 -18.48 5.41
CA ASP A 46 -9.60 -17.05 5.47
C ASP A 46 -8.32 -16.31 5.93
N PRO A 47 -8.29 -14.98 5.79
CA PRO A 47 -7.16 -14.16 6.24
C PRO A 47 -6.76 -14.31 7.71
N GLN A 48 -7.63 -14.82 8.58
CA GLN A 48 -7.35 -15.03 10.00
C GLN A 48 -6.75 -16.41 10.27
N ASN A 49 -7.09 -17.41 9.46
CA ASN A 49 -6.76 -18.81 9.74
C ASN A 49 -5.74 -19.43 8.77
N TYR A 50 -5.38 -18.78 7.65
CA TYR A 50 -4.46 -19.34 6.65
C TYR A 50 -3.05 -19.66 7.19
N THR A 51 -2.67 -19.07 8.33
CA THR A 51 -1.38 -19.38 9.00
C THR A 51 -1.47 -20.53 10.00
N ASN A 52 -2.67 -21.08 10.22
CA ASN A 52 -2.91 -22.15 11.17
C ASN A 52 -2.56 -23.50 10.56
N PHE A 53 -1.46 -24.08 11.04
CA PHE A 53 -1.00 -25.39 10.63
C PHE A 53 -2.06 -26.49 10.77
N SER A 54 -2.83 -26.48 11.87
CA SER A 54 -3.86 -27.48 12.13
C SER A 54 -4.96 -27.44 11.08
N THR A 55 -5.34 -26.24 10.62
CA THR A 55 -6.36 -26.05 9.58
C THR A 55 -5.92 -26.68 8.25
N ILE A 56 -4.70 -26.36 7.80
CA ILE A 56 -4.16 -26.90 6.54
C ILE A 56 -3.94 -28.42 6.63
N SER A 57 -3.34 -28.90 7.73
CA SER A 57 -3.13 -30.32 7.97
C SER A 57 -4.46 -31.09 8.01
N SER A 58 -5.49 -30.52 8.65
CA SER A 58 -6.83 -31.11 8.70
C SER A 58 -7.49 -31.17 7.33
N ILE A 59 -7.32 -30.15 6.49
CA ILE A 59 -7.85 -30.13 5.12
C ILE A 59 -7.22 -31.25 4.29
N ILE A 60 -5.89 -31.35 4.31
CA ILE A 60 -5.14 -32.36 3.56
C ILE A 60 -5.50 -33.77 4.04
N SER A 61 -5.46 -34.01 5.35
CA SER A 61 -5.75 -35.32 5.94
C SER A 61 -7.19 -35.77 5.68
N LYS A 62 -8.17 -34.87 5.82
CA LYS A 62 -9.57 -35.18 5.55
C LYS A 62 -9.78 -35.50 4.07
N ARG A 63 -9.19 -34.71 3.17
CA ARG A 63 -9.28 -35.00 1.74
C ARG A 63 -8.61 -36.32 1.35
N ASN A 64 -7.44 -36.61 1.93
CA ASN A 64 -6.74 -37.87 1.75
C ASN A 64 -7.62 -39.05 2.20
N SER A 65 -8.25 -38.94 3.37
CA SER A 65 -9.19 -39.97 3.86
C SER A 65 -10.41 -40.13 2.96
N GLU A 66 -11.02 -39.03 2.50
CA GLU A 66 -12.18 -39.06 1.59
C GLU A 66 -11.87 -39.76 0.26
N LEU A 67 -10.72 -39.48 -0.34
CA LEU A 67 -10.33 -40.06 -1.63
C LEU A 67 -9.81 -41.50 -1.50
N CYS A 68 -9.14 -41.82 -0.40
CA CYS A 68 -8.42 -43.08 -0.22
C CYS A 68 -9.14 -44.10 0.69
N SER A 69 -10.41 -43.86 1.02
CA SER A 69 -11.22 -44.81 1.80
C SER A 69 -11.58 -46.05 0.96
N ILE A 70 -11.75 -47.20 1.62
CA ILE A 70 -12.08 -48.50 0.99
C ILE A 70 -13.42 -48.43 0.23
N ASN A 71 -14.33 -47.54 0.66
CA ASN A 71 -15.63 -47.31 0.01
C ASN A 71 -15.57 -46.26 -1.12
N ALA A 72 -14.39 -45.70 -1.41
CA ALA A 72 -14.25 -44.77 -2.52
C ALA A 72 -14.52 -45.53 -3.83
N HIS A 73 -15.35 -44.94 -4.71
CA HIS A 73 -15.61 -45.50 -6.03
C HIS A 73 -14.29 -45.71 -6.77
N SER A 74 -14.19 -46.75 -7.62
CA SER A 74 -13.00 -47.02 -8.44
C SER A 74 -12.48 -45.80 -9.22
N ARG A 75 -13.38 -44.85 -9.54
CA ARG A 75 -13.07 -43.56 -10.18
C ARG A 75 -12.16 -42.64 -9.37
N PHE A 76 -12.13 -42.76 -8.05
CA PHE A 76 -11.30 -41.93 -7.17
C PHE A 76 -9.95 -42.59 -6.85
N ASN A 77 -9.73 -43.85 -7.25
CA ASN A 77 -8.48 -44.56 -6.96
C ASN A 77 -7.28 -43.89 -7.63
N ASP A 78 -7.46 -43.38 -8.85
CA ASP A 78 -6.43 -42.60 -9.55
C ASP A 78 -6.16 -41.28 -8.83
N MET A 79 -7.22 -40.58 -8.37
CA MET A 79 -7.06 -39.32 -7.63
C MET A 79 -6.40 -39.54 -6.26
N CYS A 80 -6.72 -40.64 -5.56
CA CYS A 80 -6.06 -41.04 -4.33
C CYS A 80 -4.57 -41.30 -4.56
N THR A 81 -4.25 -42.10 -5.59
CA THR A 81 -2.86 -42.42 -5.94
C THR A 81 -2.09 -41.14 -6.28
N GLN A 82 -2.66 -40.25 -7.10
CA GLN A 82 -2.04 -38.96 -7.44
C GLN A 82 -1.82 -38.08 -6.20
N LEU A 83 -2.82 -37.96 -5.32
CA LEU A 83 -2.68 -37.20 -4.08
C LEU A 83 -1.57 -37.79 -3.20
N LYS A 84 -1.51 -39.12 -3.05
CA LYS A 84 -0.46 -39.79 -2.27
C LYS A 84 0.93 -39.56 -2.87
N ILE A 85 1.06 -39.53 -4.20
CA ILE A 85 2.32 -39.18 -4.87
C ILE A 85 2.68 -37.72 -4.58
N SER A 86 1.74 -36.78 -4.74
CA SER A 86 1.98 -35.35 -4.48
C SER A 86 2.33 -35.04 -3.01
N LEU A 87 1.78 -35.83 -2.07
CA LEU A 87 2.12 -35.76 -0.65
C LEU A 87 3.43 -36.48 -0.30
N ARG A 88 4.00 -37.26 -1.23
CA ARG A 88 5.16 -38.14 -1.00
C ARG A 88 4.87 -39.26 0.01
N ILE A 89 3.64 -39.73 0.07
CA ILE A 89 3.24 -40.92 0.85
C ILE A 89 3.70 -42.19 0.12
N VAL A 90 3.56 -42.19 -1.20
CA VAL A 90 4.09 -43.23 -2.10
C VAL A 90 5.06 -42.60 -3.09
N LYS A 91 5.95 -43.42 -3.65
CA LYS A 91 6.88 -43.01 -4.70
C LYS A 91 6.15 -42.75 -6.01
N SER A 92 6.88 -42.24 -7.01
CA SER A 92 6.35 -41.96 -8.35
C SER A 92 5.79 -43.19 -9.08
N ASP A 93 6.07 -44.40 -8.61
CA ASP A 93 5.47 -45.64 -9.10
C ASP A 93 4.02 -45.87 -8.61
N GLY A 94 3.56 -45.06 -7.64
CA GLY A 94 2.22 -45.14 -7.05
C GLY A 94 2.00 -46.33 -6.11
N ILE A 95 3.03 -47.17 -5.89
CA ILE A 95 2.92 -48.46 -5.20
C ILE A 95 3.85 -48.51 -3.99
N SER A 96 5.10 -48.12 -4.16
CA SER A 96 6.11 -48.18 -3.11
C SER A 96 5.88 -47.08 -2.08
N ALA A 97 5.85 -47.42 -0.79
CA ALA A 97 5.81 -46.42 0.26
C ALA A 97 7.06 -45.52 0.24
N ASP A 98 6.88 -44.22 0.51
CA ASP A 98 7.95 -43.23 0.70
C ASP A 98 7.94 -42.72 2.16
N LEU A 99 6.97 -41.88 2.52
CA LEU A 99 6.79 -41.38 3.88
C LEU A 99 5.48 -41.88 4.53
N PRO A 100 5.46 -42.06 5.87
CA PRO A 100 4.20 -42.25 6.59
C PRO A 100 3.25 -41.07 6.39
N ASP A 101 1.96 -41.32 6.23
CA ASP A 101 0.91 -40.30 6.01
C ASP A 101 1.05 -39.10 6.94
N THR A 102 1.21 -39.34 8.25
CA THR A 102 1.35 -38.28 9.27
C THR A 102 2.55 -37.36 8.99
N ASN A 103 3.68 -37.92 8.56
CA ASN A 103 4.89 -37.15 8.29
C ASN A 103 4.79 -36.40 6.95
N ALA A 104 4.29 -37.07 5.92
CA ALA A 104 4.03 -36.48 4.60
C ALA A 104 3.11 -35.25 4.70
N ILE A 105 1.96 -35.41 5.36
CA ILE A 105 0.97 -34.33 5.55
C ILE A 105 1.57 -33.19 6.37
N ARG A 106 2.32 -33.50 7.44
CA ARG A 106 2.98 -32.48 8.27
C ARG A 106 3.99 -31.67 7.47
N LEU A 107 4.86 -32.32 6.70
CA LEU A 107 5.87 -31.64 5.89
C LEU A 107 5.22 -30.79 4.81
N LYS A 108 4.23 -31.32 4.09
CA LYS A 108 3.53 -30.56 3.05
C LYS A 108 2.78 -29.36 3.63
N ALA A 109 2.09 -29.51 4.77
CA ALA A 109 1.43 -28.38 5.42
C ALA A 109 2.42 -27.31 5.90
N GLN A 110 3.63 -27.70 6.33
CA GLN A 110 4.70 -26.74 6.67
C GLN A 110 5.24 -26.00 5.44
N GLU A 111 5.42 -26.70 4.32
CA GLU A 111 5.85 -26.12 3.04
C GLU A 111 4.85 -25.07 2.56
N ILE A 112 3.56 -25.43 2.50
CA ILE A 112 2.47 -24.52 2.12
C ILE A 112 2.44 -23.28 3.02
N LEU A 113 2.58 -23.46 4.34
CA LEU A 113 2.63 -22.33 5.28
C LEU A 113 3.82 -21.42 5.06
N THR A 114 4.97 -21.99 4.72
CA THR A 114 6.20 -21.22 4.52
C THR A 114 6.06 -20.35 3.29
N GLU A 115 5.55 -20.91 2.19
CA GLU A 115 5.29 -20.17 0.95
C GLU A 115 4.20 -19.11 1.14
N ALA A 116 3.09 -19.46 1.82
CA ALA A 116 2.02 -18.51 2.10
C ALA A 116 2.48 -17.33 2.97
N LYS A 117 3.37 -17.58 3.94
CA LYS A 117 4.00 -16.51 4.73
C LYS A 117 4.94 -15.66 3.88
N GLY A 118 5.68 -16.26 2.96
CA GLY A 118 6.53 -15.55 1.99
C GLY A 118 5.71 -14.62 1.10
N ALA A 119 4.67 -15.15 0.45
CA ALA A 119 3.76 -14.39 -0.39
C ALA A 119 3.06 -13.26 0.38
N ALA A 120 2.62 -13.53 1.62
CA ALA A 120 2.03 -12.51 2.47
C ALA A 120 3.01 -11.37 2.80
N ALA A 121 4.27 -11.69 3.11
CA ALA A 121 5.30 -10.70 3.43
C ALA A 121 5.65 -9.84 2.21
N GLU A 122 5.84 -10.45 1.03
CA GLU A 122 6.15 -9.75 -0.21
C GLU A 122 5.03 -8.76 -0.60
N VAL A 123 3.78 -9.23 -0.58
CA VAL A 123 2.62 -8.38 -0.90
C VAL A 123 2.41 -7.30 0.16
N THR A 124 2.68 -7.59 1.44
CA THR A 124 2.63 -6.57 2.50
C THR A 124 3.59 -5.42 2.22
N ASN A 125 4.85 -5.74 1.90
CA ASN A 125 5.88 -4.73 1.66
C ASN A 125 5.54 -3.89 0.42
N THR A 126 5.26 -4.54 -0.71
CA THR A 126 4.95 -3.87 -1.97
C THR A 126 3.69 -3.00 -1.87
N ALA A 127 2.62 -3.49 -1.23
CA ALA A 127 1.39 -2.72 -1.05
C ALA A 127 1.57 -1.57 -0.06
N THR A 128 2.38 -1.75 1.01
CA THR A 128 2.72 -0.67 1.95
C THR A 128 3.46 0.45 1.23
N GLU A 129 4.52 0.13 0.49
CA GLU A 129 5.32 1.11 -0.27
C GLU A 129 4.46 1.85 -1.29
N LYS A 130 3.65 1.13 -2.06
CA LYS A 130 2.74 1.72 -3.05
C LYS A 130 1.71 2.64 -2.40
N ALA A 131 1.12 2.24 -1.28
CA ALA A 131 0.17 3.05 -0.55
C ALA A 131 0.82 4.32 0.01
N ILE A 132 2.00 4.22 0.63
CA ILE A 132 2.76 5.37 1.13
C ILE A 132 3.11 6.33 -0.01
N ALA A 133 3.61 5.83 -1.14
CA ALA A 133 3.95 6.65 -2.30
C ALA A 133 2.74 7.42 -2.84
N THR A 134 1.61 6.72 -3.00
CA THR A 134 0.35 7.30 -3.49
C THR A 134 -0.19 8.37 -2.53
N LEU A 135 -0.23 8.07 -1.23
CA LEU A 135 -0.70 9.01 -0.21
C LEU A 135 0.22 10.24 -0.09
N THR A 136 1.52 10.04 -0.19
CA THR A 136 2.49 11.15 -0.13
C THR A 136 2.34 12.06 -1.34
N ALA A 137 2.24 11.50 -2.55
CA ALA A 137 2.03 12.26 -3.78
C ALA A 137 0.69 13.01 -3.80
N LYS A 138 -0.38 12.37 -3.30
CA LYS A 138 -1.69 13.03 -3.18
C LYS A 138 -1.64 14.22 -2.23
N ASN A 139 -1.05 14.04 -1.04
CA ASN A 139 -0.93 15.10 -0.05
C ASN A 139 -0.07 16.27 -0.55
N THR A 140 1.05 16.01 -1.24
CA THR A 140 1.87 17.10 -1.82
C THR A 140 1.16 17.80 -2.97
N GLY A 141 0.44 17.07 -3.83
CA GLY A 141 -0.37 17.65 -4.89
C GLY A 141 -1.49 18.55 -4.37
N GLU A 142 -2.23 18.09 -3.35
CA GLU A 142 -3.29 18.88 -2.70
C GLU A 142 -2.74 20.13 -2.00
N VAL A 143 -1.62 20.01 -1.28
CA VAL A 143 -0.95 21.17 -0.67
C VAL A 143 -0.51 22.18 -1.73
N ASN A 144 0.10 21.73 -2.83
CA ASN A 144 0.55 22.62 -3.88
C ASN A 144 -0.63 23.31 -4.60
N ALA A 145 -1.71 22.59 -4.89
CA ALA A 145 -2.93 23.16 -5.48
C ALA A 145 -3.55 24.22 -4.55
N THR A 146 -3.62 23.92 -3.25
CA THR A 146 -4.15 24.85 -2.24
C THR A 146 -3.25 26.08 -2.11
N TYR A 147 -1.93 25.88 -2.06
CA TYR A 147 -0.94 26.97 -1.97
C TYR A 147 -0.97 27.87 -3.21
N MET A 148 -1.08 27.32 -4.42
CA MET A 148 -1.23 28.12 -5.64
C MET A 148 -2.50 28.99 -5.62
N GLY A 149 -3.60 28.50 -5.02
CA GLY A 149 -4.82 29.29 -4.82
C GLY A 149 -4.65 30.48 -3.87
N TYR A 150 -3.74 30.39 -2.89
CA TYR A 150 -3.44 31.48 -1.95
C TYR A 150 -2.28 32.37 -2.38
N GLN A 151 -1.41 31.91 -3.29
CA GLN A 151 -0.25 32.69 -3.74
C GLN A 151 -0.66 33.94 -4.54
N THR A 152 -1.65 33.83 -5.43
CA THR A 152 -2.17 34.95 -6.23
C THR A 152 -2.72 36.10 -5.38
N PRO A 153 -3.62 35.89 -4.38
CA PRO A 153 -4.10 36.98 -3.55
C PRO A 153 -3.00 37.58 -2.66
N ILE A 154 -2.04 36.77 -2.17
CA ILE A 154 -0.91 37.27 -1.37
C ILE A 154 0.00 38.17 -2.21
N ILE A 155 0.38 37.75 -3.42
CA ILE A 155 1.22 38.56 -4.32
C ILE A 155 0.50 39.86 -4.71
N ALA A 156 -0.79 39.77 -5.06
CA ALA A 156 -1.59 40.96 -5.41
C ALA A 156 -1.64 41.97 -4.27
N SER A 157 -1.80 41.51 -3.02
CA SER A 157 -1.78 42.36 -1.82
C SER A 157 -0.44 43.09 -1.65
N ILE A 158 0.69 42.40 -1.83
CA ILE A 158 2.03 43.01 -1.73
C ILE A 158 2.24 44.07 -2.82
N VAL A 159 1.86 43.77 -4.07
CA VAL A 159 1.98 44.72 -5.20
C VAL A 159 1.13 45.97 -4.95
N ALA A 160 -0.09 45.81 -4.41
CA ALA A 160 -0.96 46.93 -4.08
C ALA A 160 -0.32 47.87 -3.04
N ILE A 161 0.28 47.33 -1.97
CA ILE A 161 0.99 48.13 -0.95
C ILE A 161 2.16 48.91 -1.58
N LEU A 162 2.96 48.26 -2.44
CA LEU A 162 4.10 48.91 -3.11
C LEU A 162 3.66 50.08 -4.00
N VAL A 163 2.54 49.94 -4.73
CA VAL A 163 1.99 51.02 -5.57
C VAL A 163 1.55 52.20 -4.74
N ILE A 164 0.86 51.97 -3.61
CA ILE A 164 0.43 53.05 -2.69
C ILE A 164 1.65 53.80 -2.15
N VAL A 165 2.68 53.07 -1.69
CA VAL A 165 3.94 53.66 -1.19
C VAL A 165 4.65 54.46 -2.28
N LEU A 166 4.74 53.94 -3.52
CA LEU A 166 5.33 54.66 -4.64
C LEU A 166 4.61 55.98 -4.93
N ILE A 167 3.27 55.98 -4.93
CA ILE A 167 2.48 57.20 -5.11
C ILE A 167 2.79 58.22 -4.00
N MET A 168 2.85 57.78 -2.73
CA MET A 168 3.22 58.66 -1.62
C MET A 168 4.62 59.26 -1.79
N VAL A 169 5.59 58.46 -2.23
CA VAL A 169 6.96 58.92 -2.48
C VAL A 169 7.02 59.93 -3.62
N ILE A 170 6.32 59.71 -4.74
CA ILE A 170 6.29 60.63 -5.88
C ILE A 170 5.67 61.98 -5.46
N ILE A 171 4.50 61.95 -4.82
CA ILE A 171 3.83 63.16 -4.33
C ILE A 171 4.73 63.89 -3.32
N TYR A 172 5.35 63.15 -2.39
CA TYR A 172 6.29 63.70 -1.42
C TYR A 172 7.48 64.39 -2.10
N LEU A 173 8.09 63.76 -3.11
CA LEU A 173 9.21 64.34 -3.87
C LEU A 173 8.78 65.62 -4.59
N ILE A 174 7.60 65.65 -5.22
CA ILE A 174 7.05 66.87 -5.86
C ILE A 174 6.87 67.98 -4.81
N LEU A 175 6.25 67.68 -3.67
CA LEU A 175 6.03 68.65 -2.60
C LEU A 175 7.35 69.15 -2.00
N ARG A 176 8.31 68.27 -1.78
CA ARG A 176 9.66 68.59 -1.28
C ARG A 176 10.41 69.47 -2.26
N TYR A 177 10.34 69.15 -3.54
CA TYR A 177 10.96 69.93 -4.61
C TYR A 177 10.36 71.34 -4.70
N ARG A 178 9.02 71.45 -4.63
CA ARG A 178 8.32 72.75 -4.58
C ARG A 178 8.73 73.59 -3.37
N ARG A 179 8.83 73.00 -2.17
CA ARG A 179 9.29 73.71 -0.96
C ARG A 179 10.71 74.24 -1.12
N LYS A 180 11.65 73.44 -1.63
CA LYS A 180 13.03 73.90 -1.85
C LYS A 180 13.13 75.01 -2.89
N ARG A 181 12.37 74.96 -3.99
CA ARG A 181 12.35 76.06 -4.97
C ARG A 181 11.81 77.37 -4.39
N LYS A 182 10.77 77.31 -3.55
CA LYS A 182 10.24 78.51 -2.86
C LYS A 182 11.31 79.17 -1.99
N MET A 183 12.09 78.39 -1.23
CA MET A 183 13.15 78.92 -0.38
C MET A 183 14.32 79.51 -1.17
N LYS A 184 14.72 78.89 -2.29
CA LYS A 184 15.76 79.45 -3.17
C LYS A 184 15.37 80.80 -3.76
N LYS A 185 14.10 80.96 -4.18
CA LYS A 185 13.60 82.26 -4.66
C LYS A 185 13.63 83.33 -3.55
N LYS A 186 13.20 82.99 -2.33
CA LYS A 186 13.24 83.92 -1.20
C LYS A 186 14.65 84.44 -0.89
N LEU A 187 15.66 83.58 -0.94
CA LEU A 187 17.06 83.99 -0.73
C LEU A 187 17.57 84.97 -1.80
N GLN A 188 17.15 84.81 -3.07
CA GLN A 188 17.50 85.76 -4.13
C GLN A 188 16.82 87.12 -3.92
N TYR A 189 15.56 87.15 -3.49
CA TYR A 189 14.87 88.41 -3.17
C TYR A 189 15.51 89.17 -2.01
N ILE A 190 15.96 88.46 -0.96
CA ILE A 190 16.66 89.11 0.16
C ILE A 190 17.96 89.75 -0.32
N LYS A 191 18.74 89.05 -1.14
CA LYS A 191 19.99 89.59 -1.69
C LYS A 191 19.79 90.82 -2.59
N LEU A 192 18.72 90.86 -3.39
CA LEU A 192 18.42 92.01 -4.27
C LEU A 192 17.95 93.26 -3.52
N LEU A 193 17.55 93.14 -2.25
CA LEU A 193 17.11 94.27 -1.42
C LEU A 193 18.23 94.81 -0.52
N GLU A 194 19.37 94.13 -0.48
CA GLU A 194 20.52 94.47 0.36
C GLU A 194 21.62 95.21 -0.42
N GLU A 195 21.54 95.24 -1.76
CA GLU A 195 22.25 96.18 -2.65
C GLU A 195 21.42 97.46 -2.84
#